data_AF-U4KPY2-F1
#
_entry.id   AF-U4KPY2-F1
#
_cell.length_a   1.000
_cell.length_b   1.000
_cell.length_c   1.000
_cell.angle_alpha   90.00
_cell.angle_beta   90.00
_cell.angle_gamma   90.00
#
_symmetry.space_group_name_H-M   'P 1'
#
loop_
_entity.id
_entity.type
_entity.pdbx_description
1 polymer ?
#
loop_
_entity_poly.entity_id
_entity_poly.type
_entity_poly.pdbx_seq_one_letter_code
_entity_poly.pdbx_strand_id
1 'polypeptide(L)'
;MAKAYDQTFKNKIIKERLSGLSVKSISIKHGVSVSVIHKWLKTTKEDSSNKSPLINVTELIKTREISFKLSGHLVRVELSDLPQFLQALKS
;
A
#
# COMPACT_ATOMS: atom_id res chain seq x y z
N MET A 1 21.64 24.37 10.35
CA MET A 1 21.75 22.91 10.59
C MET A 1 20.49 22.20 10.08
N ALA A 2 20.62 21.23 9.17
CA ALA A 2 19.53 20.31 8.89
C ALA A 2 19.43 19.31 10.05
N LYS A 3 18.30 19.30 10.79
CA LYS A 3 18.04 18.21 11.75
C LYS A 3 17.93 16.90 10.96
N ALA A 4 18.89 16.01 11.16
CA ALA A 4 18.80 14.66 10.64
C ALA A 4 17.79 13.88 11.50
N TYR A 5 16.68 13.49 10.90
CA TYR A 5 15.69 12.63 11.56
C TYR A 5 16.02 11.17 11.25
N ASP A 6 16.02 10.33 12.28
CA ASP A 6 16.22 8.89 12.14
C ASP A 6 15.13 8.25 11.26
N GLN A 7 15.49 7.18 10.54
CA GLN A 7 14.56 6.51 9.63
C GLN A 7 13.40 5.84 10.35
N THR A 8 13.63 5.31 11.56
CA THR A 8 12.58 4.71 12.41
C THR A 8 11.54 5.75 12.78
N PHE A 9 11.99 6.96 13.09
CA PHE A 9 11.11 8.08 13.41
C PHE A 9 10.27 8.51 12.21
N LYS A 10 10.87 8.64 11.01
CA LYS A 10 10.11 8.93 9.79
C LYS A 10 9.04 7.87 9.52
N ASN A 11 9.38 6.58 9.67
CA ASN A 11 8.43 5.48 9.49
C ASN A 11 7.26 5.55 10.48
N LYS A 12 7.50 5.97 11.74
CA LYS A 12 6.44 6.21 12.72
C LYS A 12 5.47 7.30 12.27
N ILE A 13 6.00 8.43 11.79
CA ILE A 13 5.20 9.56 11.27
C ILE A 13 4.35 9.13 10.06
N ILE A 14 4.92 8.35 9.15
CA ILE A 14 4.19 7.80 7.99
C ILE A 14 3.07 6.86 8.44
N LYS A 15 3.33 5.96 9.39
CA LYS A 15 2.30 5.07 9.96
C LYS A 15 1.14 5.84 10.61
N GLU A 16 1.44 6.89 11.37
CA GLU A 16 0.42 7.77 11.96
C GLU A 16 -0.43 8.48 10.88
N ARG A 17 0.16 8.84 9.74
CA ARG A 17 -0.60 9.38 8.61
C ARG A 17 -1.49 8.32 7.97
N LEU A 18 -0.98 7.10 7.78
CA LEU A 18 -1.73 5.98 7.20
C LEU A 18 -2.88 5.52 8.10
N SER A 19 -2.77 5.70 9.43
CA SER A 19 -3.86 5.45 10.38
C SER A 19 -4.94 6.54 10.38
N GLY A 20 -4.85 7.54 9.49
CA GLY A 20 -5.88 8.56 9.29
C GLY A 20 -5.63 9.89 9.99
N LEU A 21 -4.53 10.06 10.76
CA LEU A 21 -4.26 11.34 11.41
C LEU A 21 -3.91 12.43 10.38
N SER A 22 -4.32 13.66 10.67
CA SER A 22 -4.02 14.81 9.82
C SER A 22 -2.54 15.20 9.93
N VAL A 23 -1.94 15.68 8.84
CA VAL A 23 -0.54 16.14 8.85
C VAL A 23 -0.33 17.27 9.86
N LYS A 24 -1.33 18.14 10.05
CA LYS A 24 -1.30 19.23 11.04
C LYS A 24 -1.24 18.68 12.47
N SER A 25 -2.05 17.67 12.79
CA SER A 25 -2.04 17.02 14.11
C SER A 25 -0.70 16.34 14.40
N ILE A 26 -0.14 15.64 13.40
CA ILE A 26 1.16 14.97 13.50
C ILE A 26 2.29 15.99 13.68
N SER A 27 2.22 17.11 12.95
CA SER A 27 3.18 18.21 13.03
C SER A 27 3.27 18.78 14.45
N ILE A 28 2.11 19.08 15.06
CA ILE A 28 2.02 19.59 16.44
C ILE A 28 2.53 18.54 17.44
N LYS A 29 2.08 17.29 17.31
CA LYS A 29 2.40 16.20 18.23
C LYS A 29 3.90 15.88 18.30
N HIS A 30 4.59 15.95 17.17
CA HIS A 30 6.00 15.53 17.06
C HIS A 30 6.97 16.69 16.86
N GLY A 31 6.48 17.94 16.82
CA GLY A 31 7.32 19.13 16.60
C GLY A 31 8.03 19.13 15.24
N VAL A 32 7.42 18.50 14.22
CA VAL A 32 7.98 18.42 12.87
C VAL A 32 7.20 19.34 11.96
N SER A 33 7.88 20.14 11.15
CA SER A 33 7.19 21.01 10.19
C SER A 33 6.37 20.21 9.16
N VAL A 34 5.23 20.75 8.77
CA VAL A 34 4.33 20.16 7.76
C VAL A 34 5.07 19.87 6.45
N SER A 35 5.92 20.80 5.99
CA SER A 35 6.70 20.66 4.76
C SER A 35 7.65 19.46 4.79
N VAL A 36 8.27 19.18 5.94
CA VAL A 36 9.16 18.02 6.13
C VAL A 36 8.35 16.72 6.08
N ILE A 37 7.18 16.69 6.72
CA ILE A 37 6.29 15.51 6.69
C ILE A 37 5.82 15.23 5.25
N HIS A 38 5.40 16.26 4.51
CA HIS A 38 5.02 16.11 3.10
C HIS A 38 6.17 15.58 2.23
N LYS A 39 7.40 16.03 2.48
CA LYS A 39 8.59 15.51 1.78
C LYS A 39 8.73 14.00 2.00
N TRP A 40 8.64 13.52 3.24
CA TRP A 40 8.73 12.09 3.55
C TRP A 40 7.61 11.27 2.92
N LEU A 41 6.38 11.78 2.95
CA LEU A 41 5.24 11.11 2.31
C LEU A 41 5.40 10.99 0.79
N LYS A 42 6.00 12.00 0.15
CA LYS A 42 6.29 11.97 -1.28
C LYS A 42 7.32 10.89 -1.61
N THR A 43 8.42 10.84 -0.84
CA THR A 43 9.48 9.82 -1.03
C THR A 43 8.93 8.40 -0.83
N THR A 44 8.02 8.17 0.13
CA THR A 44 7.40 6.84 0.28
C THR A 44 6.45 6.45 -0.85
N LYS A 45 5.84 7.40 -1.57
CA LYS A 45 5.00 7.07 -2.72
C LYS A 45 5.84 6.61 -3.91
N GLU A 46 7.05 7.13 -4.07
CA GLU A 46 8.00 6.66 -5.09
C GLU A 46 8.51 5.25 -4.75
N ASP A 47 8.78 4.94 -3.47
CA ASP A 47 9.11 3.57 -3.04
C ASP A 47 7.93 2.58 -3.14
N SER A 48 6.69 3.08 -3.03
CA SER A 48 5.46 2.27 -3.21
C SER A 48 5.18 1.92 -4.68
N SER A 49 6.00 2.39 -5.63
CA SER A 49 5.95 1.92 -7.02
C SER A 49 6.39 0.45 -7.16
N ASN A 50 6.94 -0.15 -6.09
CA ASN A 50 7.14 -1.60 -6.02
C ASN A 50 5.91 -2.32 -5.44
N LYS A 51 5.00 -2.69 -6.36
CA LYS A 51 4.15 -3.90 -6.32
C LYS A 51 3.12 -4.00 -5.18
N SER A 52 2.06 -3.21 -5.25
CA SER A 52 0.73 -3.84 -5.22
C SER A 52 0.40 -4.15 -6.68
N PRO A 53 0.22 -5.41 -7.13
CA PRO A 53 -0.18 -5.66 -8.49
C PRO A 53 -1.62 -5.17 -8.63
N LEU A 54 -1.77 -3.91 -9.00
CA LEU A 54 -2.96 -3.44 -9.69
C LEU A 54 -3.01 -4.28 -10.96
N ILE A 55 -3.79 -5.35 -10.92
CA ILE A 55 -4.05 -6.18 -12.07
C ILE A 55 -4.63 -5.26 -13.15
N ASN A 56 -3.86 -5.07 -14.23
CA ASN A 56 -4.35 -4.35 -15.39
C ASN A 56 -5.44 -5.23 -16.03
N VAL A 57 -6.70 -4.79 -15.93
CA VAL A 57 -7.88 -5.52 -16.40
C VAL A 57 -7.75 -5.90 -17.89
N THR A 58 -7.05 -5.11 -18.71
CA THR A 58 -6.83 -5.41 -20.13
C THR A 58 -5.89 -6.59 -20.40
N GLU A 59 -4.93 -6.85 -19.50
CA GLU A 59 -4.05 -8.03 -19.58
C GLU A 59 -4.79 -9.29 -19.11
N LEU A 60 -5.68 -9.14 -18.12
CA LEU A 60 -6.51 -10.22 -17.56
C LEU A 60 -7.46 -10.83 -18.60
N ILE A 61 -8.00 -9.99 -19.49
CA ILE A 61 -8.93 -10.42 -20.56
C ILE A 61 -8.21 -11.29 -21.59
N LYS A 62 -6.91 -11.09 -21.81
CA LYS A 62 -6.12 -11.88 -22.77
C LYS A 62 -5.77 -13.26 -22.24
N THR A 63 -5.40 -13.36 -20.96
CA THR A 63 -4.98 -14.63 -20.35
C THR A 63 -6.15 -15.49 -19.90
N ARG A 64 -7.34 -14.91 -19.67
CA ARG A 64 -8.52 -15.58 -19.09
C ARG A 64 -8.29 -16.24 -17.74
N GLU A 65 -7.16 -15.97 -17.10
CA GLU A 65 -6.75 -16.54 -15.82
C GLU A 65 -6.28 -15.42 -14.88
N ILE A 66 -6.66 -15.54 -13.61
CA ILE A 66 -6.22 -14.70 -12.52
C ILE A 66 -5.34 -15.53 -11.58
N SER A 67 -4.16 -15.01 -11.24
CA SER A 67 -3.30 -15.60 -10.21
C SER A 67 -3.23 -14.68 -8.98
N PHE A 68 -3.46 -15.22 -7.79
CA PHE A 68 -3.31 -14.49 -6.52
C PHE A 68 -2.71 -15.40 -5.44
N LYS A 69 -2.16 -14.78 -4.39
CA LYS A 69 -1.51 -15.50 -3.29
C LYS A 69 -2.49 -15.61 -2.11
N LEU A 70 -2.84 -16.82 -1.72
CA LEU A 70 -3.72 -17.11 -0.58
C LEU A 70 -2.96 -17.93 0.45
N SER A 71 -2.85 -17.44 1.69
CA SER A 71 -2.15 -18.14 2.79
C SER A 71 -0.77 -18.70 2.41
N GLY A 72 0.03 -17.92 1.67
CA GLY A 72 1.35 -18.32 1.21
C GLY A 72 1.40 -19.09 -0.12
N HIS A 73 0.27 -19.61 -0.60
CA HIS A 73 0.16 -20.44 -1.80
C HIS A 73 -0.26 -19.62 -3.01
N LEU A 74 0.30 -19.92 -4.19
CA LEU A 74 -0.10 -19.30 -5.45
C LEU A 74 -1.31 -20.07 -6.00
N VAL A 75 -2.45 -19.39 -6.10
CA VAL A 75 -3.70 -19.93 -6.66
C VAL A 75 -3.90 -19.32 -8.04
N ARG A 76 -4.26 -20.15 -9.02
CA ARG A 76 -4.64 -19.73 -10.37
C ARG A 76 -6.08 -20.14 -10.61
N VAL A 77 -6.88 -19.22 -11.13
CA VAL A 77 -8.32 -19.43 -11.37
C VAL A 77 -8.68 -18.87 -12.73
N GLU A 78 -9.36 -19.66 -13.55
CA GLU A 78 -9.96 -19.16 -14.79
C GLU A 78 -11.05 -18.13 -14.49
N LEU A 79 -11.22 -17.14 -15.36
CA LEU A 79 -12.25 -16.10 -15.21
C LEU A 79 -13.67 -16.68 -15.14
N SER A 80 -13.92 -17.81 -15.81
CA SER A 80 -15.17 -18.58 -15.75
C SER A 80 -15.49 -19.08 -14.34
N ASP A 81 -14.47 -19.56 -13.63
CA ASP A 81 -14.63 -20.20 -12.32
C ASP A 81 -14.45 -19.23 -11.14
N LEU A 82 -13.99 -18.01 -11.41
CA LEU A 82 -13.76 -16.98 -10.40
C LEU A 82 -15.00 -16.71 -9.51
N PRO A 83 -16.23 -16.59 -10.04
CA PRO A 83 -17.40 -16.34 -9.18
C PRO A 83 -17.66 -17.48 -8.18
N GLN A 84 -17.50 -18.74 -8.61
CA GLN A 84 -17.71 -19.91 -7.76
C GLN A 84 -16.59 -20.06 -6.74
N PHE A 85 -15.35 -19.81 -7.16
CA PHE A 85 -14.19 -19.78 -6.26
C PHE A 85 -14.35 -18.71 -5.16
N LEU A 86 -14.78 -17.50 -5.52
CA LEU A 86 -15.01 -16.43 -4.55
C LEU A 86 -16.19 -16.72 -3.60
N GLN A 87 -17.19 -17.48 -4.03
CA GLN A 87 -18.25 -17.97 -3.14
C GLN A 87 -17.71 -19.00 -2.14
N ALA A 88 -16.89 -19.95 -2.60
CA ALA A 88 -16.30 -20.97 -1.74
C ALA A 88 -15.39 -20.38 -0.64
N LEU A 89 -14.75 -19.24 -0.91
CA LEU A 89 -13.94 -18.52 0.10
C LEU A 89 -14.77 -17.78 1.16
N LYS A 90 -16.07 -17.58 0.95
CA LYS A 90 -16.96 -16.90 1.91
C LYS A 90 -17.61 -17.84 2.92
N SER A 91 -17.57 -19.15 2.67
CA SER A 91 -18.04 -20.21 3.58
C SER A 91 -16.92 -20.66 4.52
#